data_AF-A0A804PIK6-F1
#
_entry.id   AF-A0A804PIK6-F1
#
_cell.length_a   1.000
_cell.length_b   1.000
_cell.length_c   1.000
_cell.angle_alpha   90.00
_cell.angle_beta   90.00
_cell.angle_gamma   90.00
#
_symmetry.space_group_name_H-M   'P 1'
#
loop_
_entity.id
_entity.type
_entity.pdbx_description
1 polymer ?
#
loop_
_entity_poly.entity_id
_entity_poly.type
_entity_poly.pdbx_seq_one_letter_code
_entity_poly.pdbx_strand_id
1 'polypeptide(L)'
;MPPAPPPQQPKNRSRVPTPTGENRRPQRRMESRNASERAAFFARREAAAVLRRVLRGDATRRAAGSIKSLVYSPTVRNKRATFALVCQTLKYLPILKEVLASSEILSSKWKKQEELVYVTTYDILFGQGIAVSGSVEQLIMLQKDSLRTTLDKVCARKRVRCVEDLLSNKSAVKPKPRFLRVNTLKVTTESVIEELNKMHMVDKDEMVPDMLVLPPGTDLHNHPLVTDGKVFLQGRASCMVAVALCPKPGWKGTKQSTLLHS
;
A
#
# COMPACT_ATOMS: atom_id res chain seq x y z
N MET A 1 56.21 -82.59 -0.14
CA MET A 1 55.13 -83.56 -0.40
C MET A 1 53.80 -82.92 0.01
N PRO A 2 52.81 -82.83 -0.90
CA PRO A 2 51.43 -82.41 -0.60
C PRO A 2 50.65 -83.60 0.03
N PRO A 3 49.49 -83.39 0.69
CA PRO A 3 48.18 -83.42 -0.01
C PRO A 3 47.14 -82.41 0.58
N ALA A 4 46.42 -81.66 -0.26
CA ALA A 4 45.06 -81.86 -0.80
C ALA A 4 43.88 -81.55 0.17
N PRO A 5 42.91 -80.68 -0.23
CA PRO A 5 41.85 -80.16 0.65
C PRO A 5 40.53 -80.95 0.59
N PRO A 6 39.62 -80.83 1.57
CA PRO A 6 38.24 -81.30 1.45
C PRO A 6 37.21 -80.19 1.12
N PRO A 7 35.97 -80.56 0.72
CA PRO A 7 35.17 -79.86 -0.29
C PRO A 7 34.06 -78.93 0.25
N GLN A 8 33.42 -78.21 -0.69
CA GLN A 8 32.50 -77.07 -0.52
C GLN A 8 31.02 -77.41 -0.21
N GLN A 9 30.43 -76.55 0.64
CA GLN A 9 29.06 -75.96 0.60
C GLN A 9 27.83 -76.83 0.97
N PRO A 10 26.74 -76.27 1.61
CA PRO A 10 25.97 -75.13 1.05
C PRO A 10 25.30 -74.09 1.99
N LYS A 11 25.18 -72.88 1.40
CA LYS A 11 24.03 -71.95 1.30
C LYS A 11 23.20 -71.51 2.54
N ASN A 12 23.16 -70.18 2.65
CA ASN A 12 22.04 -69.30 3.05
C ASN A 12 21.52 -69.33 4.50
N ARG A 13 21.97 -68.32 5.27
CA ARG A 13 21.09 -67.64 6.24
C ARG A 13 21.39 -66.13 6.23
N SER A 14 20.62 -65.39 5.45
CA SER A 14 20.64 -63.93 5.43
C SER A 14 20.25 -63.41 6.81
N ARG A 15 21.19 -62.69 7.44
CA ARG A 15 20.99 -61.97 8.70
C ARG A 15 19.91 -60.90 8.55
N VAL A 16 18.96 -60.89 9.47
CA VAL A 16 18.19 -59.70 9.83
C VAL A 16 19.06 -58.84 10.75
N PRO A 17 19.26 -57.54 10.46
CA PRO A 17 19.70 -56.59 11.47
C PRO A 17 18.53 -55.73 11.94
N THR A 18 18.37 -55.71 13.26
CA THR A 18 17.56 -54.83 14.10
C THR A 18 17.82 -53.33 13.82
N PRO A 19 16.82 -52.45 14.02
CA PRO A 19 16.94 -51.03 13.72
C PRO A 19 17.74 -50.30 14.81
N THR A 20 18.91 -49.79 14.45
CA THR A 20 19.69 -48.85 15.26
C THR A 20 19.03 -47.47 15.23
N GLY A 21 18.88 -46.89 16.41
CA GLY A 21 18.12 -45.66 16.69
C GLY A 21 18.47 -44.47 15.80
N GLU A 22 17.43 -43.88 15.22
CA GLU A 22 17.49 -42.56 14.60
C GLU A 22 17.77 -41.50 15.65
N ASN A 23 18.95 -40.91 15.54
CA ASN A 23 19.34 -39.67 16.15
C ASN A 23 18.46 -38.54 15.57
N ARG A 24 17.26 -38.33 16.14
CA ARG A 24 16.35 -37.24 15.78
C ARG A 24 16.96 -35.89 16.19
N ARG A 25 17.86 -35.37 15.36
CA ARG A 25 18.05 -33.92 15.26
C ARG A 25 16.69 -33.36 14.85
N PRO A 26 16.13 -32.35 15.54
CA PRO A 26 14.92 -31.70 15.05
C PRO A 26 15.32 -30.97 13.76
N GLN A 27 15.05 -31.63 12.62
CA GLN A 27 15.01 -30.97 11.33
C GLN A 27 13.95 -29.88 11.46
N ARG A 28 14.40 -28.66 11.71
CA ARG A 28 13.63 -27.43 11.60
C ARG A 28 13.37 -27.19 10.11
N ARG A 29 12.59 -28.10 9.51
CA ARG A 29 12.08 -27.99 8.14
C ARG A 29 11.02 -26.90 8.21
N MET A 30 11.43 -25.66 7.97
CA MET A 30 10.51 -24.58 7.65
C MET A 30 9.80 -24.98 6.36
N GLU A 31 8.65 -25.62 6.49
CA GLU A 31 7.66 -25.75 5.43
C GLU A 31 7.38 -24.35 4.86
N SER A 32 7.24 -24.29 3.55
CA SER A 32 7.32 -23.07 2.75
C SER A 32 6.38 -21.98 3.27
N ARG A 33 6.91 -20.99 3.99
CA ARG A 33 6.21 -19.71 4.27
C ARG A 33 5.62 -19.19 2.98
N ASN A 34 4.30 -19.01 2.92
CA ASN A 34 3.59 -18.62 1.72
C ASN A 34 4.20 -17.34 1.12
N ALA A 35 4.32 -17.25 -0.20
CA ALA A 35 4.90 -16.08 -0.88
C ALA A 35 4.21 -14.77 -0.48
N SER A 36 2.90 -14.83 -0.20
CA SER A 36 2.08 -13.74 0.34
C SER A 36 2.55 -13.24 1.70
N GLU A 37 2.90 -14.13 2.62
CA GLU A 37 3.39 -13.75 3.96
C GLU A 37 4.72 -13.02 3.88
N ARG A 38 5.62 -13.48 2.99
CA ARG A 38 6.90 -12.79 2.74
C ARG A 38 6.67 -11.42 2.10
N ALA A 39 5.75 -11.34 1.14
CA ALA A 39 5.41 -10.07 0.50
C ALA A 39 4.81 -9.07 1.49
N ALA A 40 3.91 -9.51 2.38
CA ALA A 40 3.35 -8.69 3.45
C ALA A 40 4.43 -8.26 4.46
N PHE A 41 5.32 -9.18 4.84
CA PHE A 41 6.47 -8.89 5.68
C PHE A 41 7.28 -7.72 5.10
N PHE A 42 7.76 -7.84 3.86
CA PHE A 42 8.56 -6.79 3.23
C PHE A 42 7.78 -5.48 3.06
N ALA A 43 6.51 -5.54 2.67
CA ALA A 43 5.66 -4.36 2.52
C ALA A 43 5.57 -3.54 3.82
N ARG A 44 5.47 -4.17 5.01
CA ARG A 44 5.47 -3.44 6.28
C ARG A 44 6.77 -2.69 6.55
N ARG A 45 7.92 -3.29 6.21
CA ARG A 45 9.24 -2.66 6.43
C ARG A 45 9.44 -1.51 5.47
N GLU A 46 9.07 -1.69 4.21
CA GLU A 46 9.08 -0.64 3.19
C GLU A 46 8.15 0.52 3.58
N ALA A 47 6.93 0.20 4.02
CA ALA A 47 5.97 1.20 4.49
C ALA A 47 6.48 1.95 5.73
N ALA A 48 7.10 1.26 6.69
CA ALA A 48 7.70 1.91 7.86
C ALA A 48 8.85 2.86 7.46
N ALA A 49 9.68 2.48 6.49
CA ALA A 49 10.75 3.34 5.98
C ALA A 49 10.21 4.59 5.26
N VAL A 50 9.16 4.44 4.45
CA VAL A 50 8.48 5.57 3.81
C VAL A 50 7.80 6.45 4.86
N LEU A 51 7.07 5.87 5.80
CA LEU A 51 6.37 6.57 6.88
C LEU A 51 7.34 7.40 7.74
N ARG A 52 8.52 6.83 8.07
CA ARG A 52 9.59 7.57 8.75
C ARG A 52 10.00 8.84 8.00
N ARG A 53 10.18 8.77 6.68
CA ARG A 53 10.54 9.94 5.85
C ARG A 53 9.40 10.97 5.83
N VAL A 54 8.15 10.52 5.76
CA VAL A 54 6.97 11.38 5.79
C VAL A 54 6.85 12.10 7.14
N LEU A 55 6.87 11.37 8.25
CA LEU A 55 6.74 11.93 9.60
C LEU A 55 7.91 12.84 9.97
N ARG A 56 9.14 12.48 9.61
CA ARG A 56 10.31 13.34 9.81
C ARG A 56 10.20 14.63 8.98
N GLY A 57 9.73 14.52 7.75
CA GLY A 57 9.50 15.68 6.88
C GLY A 57 8.44 16.63 7.44
N ASP A 58 7.35 16.07 7.97
CA ASP A 58 6.30 16.84 8.65
C ASP A 58 6.84 17.56 9.90
N ALA A 59 7.55 16.83 10.77
CA ALA A 59 8.14 17.37 11.99
C ALA A 59 9.16 18.48 11.73
N THR A 60 9.91 18.40 10.63
CA THR A 60 10.89 19.42 10.22
C THR A 60 10.33 20.47 9.27
N ARG A 61 9.03 20.41 8.95
CA ARG A 61 8.36 21.27 7.95
C ARG A 61 9.08 21.29 6.59
N ARG A 62 9.77 20.19 6.25
CA ARG A 62 10.51 19.99 5.00
C ARG A 62 10.16 18.64 4.41
N ALA A 63 9.26 18.63 3.45
CA ALA A 63 8.87 17.40 2.78
C ALA A 63 10.05 16.83 1.97
N ALA A 64 10.47 15.60 2.28
CA ALA A 64 11.45 14.87 1.48
C ALA A 64 10.91 14.44 0.10
N GLY A 65 9.60 14.57 -0.11
CA GLY A 65 8.87 14.19 -1.31
C GLY A 65 7.42 13.87 -0.97
N SER A 66 6.57 13.80 -1.99
CA SER A 66 5.21 13.28 -1.83
C SER A 66 5.23 11.79 -1.46
N ILE A 67 4.17 11.30 -0.80
CA ILE A 67 4.02 9.86 -0.50
C ILE A 67 4.14 9.03 -1.79
N LYS A 68 3.53 9.51 -2.88
CA LYS A 68 3.60 8.85 -4.19
C LYS A 68 5.06 8.75 -4.68
N SER A 69 5.81 9.85 -4.71
CA SER A 69 7.22 9.81 -5.15
C SER A 69 8.09 8.92 -4.27
N LEU A 70 7.84 8.90 -2.95
CA LEU A 70 8.60 8.07 -2.01
C LEU A 70 8.30 6.57 -2.17
N VAL A 71 7.06 6.20 -2.48
CA VAL A 71 6.69 4.78 -2.68
C VAL A 71 7.14 4.28 -4.05
N TYR A 72 7.04 5.11 -5.10
CA TYR A 72 7.41 4.72 -6.45
C TYR A 72 8.93 4.79 -6.73
N SER A 73 9.76 5.18 -5.76
CA SER A 73 11.23 5.16 -5.87
C SER A 73 11.79 3.74 -6.06
N PRO A 74 12.88 3.51 -6.81
CA PRO A 74 13.36 2.15 -7.15
C PRO A 74 13.69 1.25 -5.94
N THR A 75 13.84 1.83 -4.75
CA THR A 75 14.10 1.13 -3.49
C THR A 75 12.94 0.28 -2.97
N VAL A 76 11.68 0.64 -3.30
CA VAL A 76 10.49 -0.08 -2.82
C VAL A 76 10.12 -1.14 -3.84
N ARG A 77 10.05 -2.41 -3.45
CA ARG A 77 9.66 -3.51 -4.33
C ARG A 77 8.15 -3.62 -4.43
N ASN A 78 7.45 -3.62 -3.29
CA ASN A 78 6.00 -3.85 -3.27
C ASN A 78 5.22 -2.53 -3.32
N LYS A 79 5.21 -1.88 -4.48
CA LYS A 79 4.62 -0.54 -4.68
C LYS A 79 3.19 -0.41 -4.16
N ARG A 80 2.33 -1.32 -4.59
CA ARG A 80 0.88 -1.24 -4.34
C ARG A 80 0.58 -1.47 -2.85
N ALA A 81 1.15 -2.52 -2.26
CA ALA A 81 0.93 -2.82 -0.84
C ALA A 81 1.55 -1.74 0.06
N THR A 82 2.76 -1.28 -0.26
CA THR A 82 3.44 -0.21 0.50
C THR A 82 2.67 1.11 0.41
N PHE A 83 2.17 1.48 -0.77
CA PHE A 83 1.34 2.69 -0.92
C PHE A 83 0.08 2.61 -0.06
N ALA A 84 -0.64 1.49 -0.15
CA ALA A 84 -1.87 1.27 0.63
C ALA A 84 -1.60 1.33 2.14
N LEU A 85 -0.58 0.62 2.63
CA LEU A 85 -0.23 0.60 4.05
C LEU A 85 0.16 1.98 4.57
N VAL A 86 0.96 2.75 3.83
CA VAL A 86 1.35 4.11 4.23
C VAL A 86 0.13 5.02 4.33
N CYS A 87 -0.73 5.04 3.29
CA CYS A 87 -1.92 5.89 3.28
C CYS A 87 -2.89 5.53 4.41
N GLN A 88 -3.16 4.25 4.63
CA GLN A 88 -4.06 3.84 5.69
C GLN A 88 -3.45 4.05 7.09
N THR A 89 -2.17 3.74 7.29
CA THR A 89 -1.50 4.01 8.57
C THR A 89 -1.54 5.50 8.92
N LEU A 90 -1.33 6.39 7.95
CA LEU A 90 -1.46 7.84 8.13
C LEU A 90 -2.90 8.26 8.47
N LYS A 91 -3.91 7.66 7.80
CA LYS A 91 -5.33 7.91 8.08
C LYS A 91 -5.69 7.59 9.53
N TYR A 92 -5.22 6.44 10.04
CA TYR A 92 -5.50 5.98 11.40
C TYR A 92 -4.46 6.44 12.44
N LEU A 93 -3.41 7.16 12.03
CA LEU A 93 -2.28 7.52 12.90
C LEU A 93 -2.69 8.19 14.22
N PRO A 94 -3.65 9.14 14.26
CA PRO A 94 -4.08 9.74 15.52
C PRO A 94 -4.67 8.71 16.50
N ILE A 95 -5.46 7.76 15.99
CA ILE A 95 -6.08 6.69 16.78
C ILE A 95 -5.00 5.71 17.24
N LEU A 96 -4.09 5.32 16.36
CA LEU A 96 -2.99 4.41 16.68
C LEU A 96 -2.10 4.97 17.79
N LYS A 97 -1.79 6.28 17.73
CA LYS A 97 -1.03 6.97 18.79
C LYS A 97 -1.73 6.92 20.15
N GLU A 98 -3.03 7.19 20.17
CA GLU A 98 -3.85 7.20 21.39
C GLU A 98 -3.95 5.80 22.02
N VAL A 99 -4.18 4.77 21.20
CA VAL A 99 -4.26 3.37 21.64
C VAL A 99 -2.91 2.84 22.11
N LEU A 100 -1.83 3.11 21.38
CA LEU A 100 -0.48 2.66 21.75
C LEU A 100 0.05 3.35 23.00
N ALA A 101 -0.29 4.63 23.21
CA ALA A 101 0.05 5.34 24.44
C ALA A 101 -0.68 4.74 25.67
N SER A 102 -1.93 4.31 25.49
CA SER A 102 -2.75 3.75 26.59
C SER A 102 -2.42 2.29 26.93
N SER A 103 -1.63 1.61 26.11
CA SER A 103 -1.33 0.17 26.23
C SER A 103 0.12 -0.13 26.64
N GLU A 104 0.94 0.90 26.89
CA GLU A 104 2.35 0.82 27.31
C GLU A 104 3.26 -0.06 26.43
N ILE A 105 2.85 -0.36 25.19
CA ILE A 105 3.58 -1.24 24.27
C ILE A 105 4.89 -0.60 23.77
N LEU A 106 4.93 0.73 23.72
CA LEU A 106 6.08 1.51 23.28
C LEU A 106 7.17 1.56 24.36
N SER A 107 7.83 0.42 24.60
CA SER A 107 9.04 0.36 25.41
C SER A 107 10.22 1.09 24.73
N SER A 108 11.28 1.36 25.50
CA SER A 108 12.51 2.03 25.02
C SER A 108 13.12 1.37 23.77
N LYS A 109 13.00 0.04 23.66
CA LYS A 109 13.45 -0.74 22.49
C LYS A 109 12.67 -0.41 21.22
N TRP A 110 11.35 -0.31 21.31
CA TRP A 110 10.46 -0.12 20.15
C TRP A 110 10.26 1.33 19.76
N LYS A 111 10.62 2.28 20.64
CA LYS A 111 10.65 3.71 20.34
C LYS A 111 11.56 4.06 19.15
N LYS A 112 12.64 3.29 18.91
CA LYS A 112 13.49 3.47 17.71
C LYS A 112 12.82 3.00 16.40
N GLN A 113 11.81 2.15 16.51
CA GLN A 113 11.07 1.55 15.40
C GLN A 113 9.58 1.90 15.46
N GLU A 114 9.26 3.09 15.98
CA GLU A 114 7.89 3.57 16.21
C GLU A 114 7.03 3.47 14.94
N GLU A 115 7.60 3.78 13.78
CA GLU A 115 6.89 3.75 12.49
C GLU A 115 6.55 2.31 12.07
N LEU A 116 7.39 1.34 12.40
CA LEU A 116 7.08 -0.07 12.18
C LEU A 116 5.98 -0.55 13.13
N VAL A 117 5.98 -0.07 14.38
CA VAL A 117 4.89 -0.35 15.33
C VAL A 117 3.58 0.19 14.80
N TYR A 118 3.54 1.42 14.29
CA TYR A 118 2.31 2.00 13.71
C TYR A 118 1.78 1.19 12.53
N VAL A 119 2.63 0.90 11.54
CA VAL A 119 2.23 0.12 10.36
C VAL A 119 1.75 -1.27 10.75
N THR A 120 2.45 -1.92 11.67
CA THR A 120 2.12 -3.30 12.08
C THR A 120 0.85 -3.34 12.94
N THR A 121 0.65 -2.35 13.81
CA THR A 121 -0.57 -2.21 14.61
C THR A 121 -1.77 -1.99 13.70
N TYR A 122 -1.64 -1.12 12.69
CA TYR A 122 -2.69 -0.93 11.69
C TYR A 122 -3.02 -2.24 10.96
N ASP A 123 -2.01 -2.94 10.44
CA ASP A 123 -2.23 -4.15 9.63
C ASP A 123 -2.82 -5.32 10.44
N ILE A 124 -2.52 -5.39 11.75
CA ILE A 124 -3.07 -6.42 12.65
C ILE A 124 -4.49 -6.09 13.12
N LEU A 125 -4.78 -4.82 13.41
CA LEU A 125 -6.09 -4.41 13.93
C LEU A 125 -7.12 -4.22 12.83
N PHE A 126 -6.72 -3.65 11.69
CA PHE A 126 -7.62 -3.23 10.59
C PHE A 126 -7.29 -3.88 9.24
N GLY A 127 -6.10 -4.45 9.10
CA GLY A 127 -5.66 -5.11 7.86
C GLY A 127 -6.13 -6.56 7.75
N GLN A 128 -5.54 -7.28 6.80
CA GLN A 128 -5.91 -8.66 6.50
C GLN A 128 -5.28 -9.68 7.47
N GLY A 129 -4.41 -9.27 8.40
CA GLY A 129 -3.85 -10.14 9.44
C GLY A 129 -2.97 -11.30 8.93
N ILE A 130 -2.48 -11.22 7.70
CA ILE A 130 -2.02 -12.37 6.89
C ILE A 130 -0.71 -13.00 7.39
N ALA A 131 0.09 -12.31 8.20
CA ALA A 131 1.40 -12.84 8.60
C ALA A 131 1.95 -12.24 9.91
N VAL A 132 2.26 -13.10 10.87
CA VAL A 132 2.90 -12.76 12.16
C VAL A 132 4.37 -13.15 12.15
N SER A 133 5.11 -12.67 11.16
CA SER A 133 6.54 -12.94 11.04
C SER A 133 7.34 -11.73 11.50
N GLY A 134 8.09 -11.87 12.59
CA GLY A 134 8.92 -10.82 13.17
C GLY A 134 8.61 -10.52 14.63
N SER A 135 9.58 -9.96 15.35
CA SER A 135 9.45 -9.69 16.79
C SER A 135 8.39 -8.62 17.10
N VAL A 136 8.23 -7.62 16.24
CA VAL A 136 7.20 -6.57 16.40
C VAL A 136 5.81 -7.14 16.18
N GLU A 137 5.64 -7.93 15.12
CA GLU A 137 4.39 -8.62 14.82
C GLU A 137 3.95 -9.53 15.96
N GLN A 138 4.88 -10.33 16.48
CA GLN A 138 4.60 -11.26 17.58
C GLN A 138 4.19 -10.52 18.86
N LEU A 139 4.88 -9.43 19.19
CA LEU A 139 4.53 -8.60 20.35
C LEU A 139 3.12 -8.01 20.22
N ILE A 140 2.81 -7.40 19.08
CA ILE A 140 1.50 -6.77 18.85
C ILE A 140 0.39 -7.82 18.81
N MET A 141 0.66 -9.00 18.22
CA MET A 141 -0.31 -10.09 18.24
C MET A 141 -0.57 -10.63 19.65
N LEU A 142 0.45 -10.72 20.49
CA LEU A 142 0.29 -11.13 21.89
C LEU A 142 -0.60 -10.15 22.67
N GLN A 143 -0.51 -8.85 22.37
CA GLN A 143 -1.29 -7.81 23.03
C GLN A 143 -2.56 -7.40 22.26
N LYS A 144 -2.94 -8.17 21.24
CA LYS A 144 -4.05 -7.84 20.33
C LYS A 144 -5.37 -7.59 21.06
N ASP A 145 -5.71 -8.43 22.04
CA ASP A 145 -6.98 -8.32 22.77
C ASP A 145 -7.00 -7.11 23.71
N SER A 146 -5.85 -6.78 24.31
CA SER A 146 -5.67 -5.55 25.09
C SER A 146 -5.81 -4.30 24.21
N LEU A 147 -5.22 -4.33 23.01
CA LEU A 147 -5.34 -3.25 22.03
C LEU A 147 -6.78 -3.05 21.56
N ARG A 148 -7.52 -4.14 21.31
CA ARG A 148 -8.95 -4.08 20.96
C ARG A 148 -9.78 -3.50 22.09
N THR A 149 -9.59 -3.97 23.31
CA THR A 149 -10.27 -3.44 24.50
C THR A 149 -9.99 -1.94 24.68
N THR A 150 -8.75 -1.51 24.44
CA THR A 150 -8.36 -0.10 24.50
C THR A 150 -9.03 0.72 23.39
N LEU A 151 -9.11 0.17 22.17
CA LEU A 151 -9.81 0.79 21.06
C LEU A 151 -11.31 0.95 21.35
N ASP A 152 -11.95 -0.06 21.94
CA ASP A 152 -13.37 -0.01 22.34
C ASP A 152 -13.62 1.08 23.39
N LYS A 153 -12.70 1.22 24.38
CA LYS A 153 -12.74 2.33 25.34
C LYS A 153 -12.61 3.69 24.65
N VAL A 154 -11.75 3.82 23.64
CA VAL A 154 -11.61 5.04 22.84
C VAL A 154 -12.89 5.34 22.04
N CYS A 155 -13.52 4.33 21.44
CA CYS A 155 -14.81 4.44 20.74
C CYS A 155 -15.91 4.91 21.70
N ALA A 156 -16.02 4.27 22.87
CA ALA A 156 -16.99 4.62 23.90
C ALA A 156 -16.81 6.06 24.40
N ARG A 157 -15.57 6.48 24.67
CA ARG A 157 -15.25 7.85 25.10
C ARG A 157 -15.67 8.89 24.05
N LYS A 158 -15.46 8.60 22.77
CA LYS A 158 -15.82 9.50 21.67
C LYS A 158 -17.29 9.36 21.22
N ARG A 159 -18.07 8.47 21.87
CA ARG A 159 -19.49 8.16 21.58
C ARG A 159 -19.72 7.71 20.15
N VAL A 160 -18.82 6.88 19.64
CA VAL A 160 -18.84 6.43 18.26
C VAL A 160 -19.15 4.93 18.18
N ARG A 161 -19.95 4.52 17.17
CA ARG A 161 -20.41 3.13 16.97
C ARG A 161 -19.37 2.24 16.29
N CYS A 162 -18.55 2.78 15.38
CA CYS A 162 -17.49 2.03 14.70
C CYS A 162 -16.20 2.84 14.56
N VAL A 163 -15.09 2.17 14.25
CA VAL A 163 -13.77 2.83 14.18
C VAL A 163 -13.69 3.80 13.01
N GLU A 164 -14.41 3.54 11.93
CA GLU A 164 -14.47 4.38 10.74
C GLU A 164 -15.05 5.77 11.06
N ASP A 165 -16.04 5.82 11.94
CA ASP A 165 -16.66 7.06 12.39
C ASP A 165 -15.71 7.90 13.26
N LEU A 166 -14.70 7.30 13.91
CA LEU A 166 -13.63 8.06 14.59
C LEU A 166 -12.82 8.91 13.61
N LEU A 167 -12.79 8.53 12.34
CA LEU A 167 -12.10 9.25 11.26
C LEU A 167 -13.01 10.32 10.66
N SER A 168 -14.31 10.07 10.61
CA SER A 168 -15.33 10.97 10.02
C SER A 168 -15.40 12.33 10.73
N ASN A 169 -15.13 12.39 12.04
CA ASN A 169 -15.17 13.63 12.82
C ASN A 169 -14.13 14.69 12.40
N LYS A 170 -13.18 14.39 11.51
CA LYS A 170 -12.21 15.37 10.99
C LYS A 170 -12.25 15.59 9.47
N SER A 171 -13.08 14.84 8.73
CA SER A 171 -13.07 14.90 7.27
C SER A 171 -14.44 14.56 6.71
N ALA A 172 -15.38 15.49 6.83
CA ALA A 172 -16.51 15.60 5.91
C ALA A 172 -16.02 16.03 4.51
N VAL A 173 -15.00 15.36 3.97
CA VAL A 173 -14.62 15.51 2.57
C VAL A 173 -15.71 14.81 1.79
N LYS A 174 -16.69 15.60 1.33
CA LYS A 174 -17.71 15.12 0.40
C LYS A 174 -17.00 14.35 -0.72
N PRO A 175 -17.50 13.17 -1.10
CA PRO A 175 -16.86 12.36 -2.12
C PRO A 175 -16.72 13.22 -3.39
N LYS A 176 -15.47 13.41 -3.82
CA LYS A 176 -15.15 14.37 -4.88
C LYS A 176 -15.54 13.78 -6.23
N PRO A 177 -16.22 14.55 -7.09
CA PRO A 177 -16.54 14.09 -8.43
C PRO A 177 -15.26 13.84 -9.24
N ARG A 178 -15.37 12.98 -10.25
CA ARG A 178 -14.28 12.69 -11.17
C ARG A 178 -14.38 13.59 -12.39
N PHE A 179 -13.45 14.51 -12.51
CA PHE A 179 -13.34 15.38 -13.68
C PHE A 179 -12.55 14.72 -14.80
N LEU A 180 -13.03 14.93 -16.02
CA LEU A 180 -12.47 14.42 -17.26
C LEU A 180 -12.43 15.55 -18.29
N ARG A 181 -11.32 15.75 -18.99
CA ARG A 181 -11.21 16.69 -20.11
C ARG A 181 -11.20 15.93 -21.43
N VAL A 182 -12.08 16.30 -22.36
CA VAL A 182 -12.12 15.69 -23.69
C VAL A 182 -11.00 16.27 -24.56
N ASN A 183 -10.35 15.40 -25.34
CA ASN A 183 -9.41 15.78 -26.36
C ASN A 183 -10.14 16.07 -27.67
N THR A 184 -10.55 17.32 -27.86
CA THR A 184 -11.28 17.77 -29.06
C THR A 184 -10.49 17.65 -30.36
N LEU A 185 -9.19 17.36 -30.30
CA LEU A 185 -8.38 17.04 -31.49
C LEU A 185 -8.60 15.61 -31.99
N LYS A 186 -9.18 14.72 -31.16
CA LYS A 186 -9.37 13.29 -31.48
C LYS A 186 -10.83 12.87 -31.52
N VAL A 187 -11.68 13.45 -30.67
CA VAL A 187 -13.07 13.02 -30.50
C VAL A 187 -13.94 14.21 -30.11
N THR A 188 -15.23 14.14 -30.45
CA THR A 188 -16.22 15.14 -30.02
C THR A 188 -16.70 14.87 -28.59
N THR A 189 -17.08 15.93 -27.89
CA THR A 189 -17.56 15.85 -26.51
C THR A 189 -18.85 15.02 -26.41
N GLU A 190 -19.73 15.15 -27.40
CA GLU A 190 -21.00 14.44 -27.51
C GLU A 190 -20.79 12.93 -27.63
N SER A 191 -19.85 12.49 -28.49
CA SER A 191 -19.54 11.07 -28.66
C SER A 191 -19.00 10.44 -27.38
N VAL A 192 -18.17 11.17 -26.62
CA VAL A 192 -17.66 10.71 -25.33
C VAL A 192 -18.79 10.58 -24.29
N ILE A 193 -19.73 11.54 -24.28
CA ILE A 193 -20.89 11.50 -23.39
C ILE A 193 -21.77 10.29 -23.71
N GLU A 194 -22.08 10.05 -24.98
CA GLU A 194 -22.87 8.89 -25.40
C GLU A 194 -22.22 7.56 -24.99
N GLU A 195 -20.90 7.46 -25.07
CA GLU A 195 -20.17 6.26 -24.66
C GLU A 195 -20.19 6.10 -23.13
N LEU A 196 -19.90 7.16 -22.38
CA LEU A 196 -19.81 7.10 -20.93
C LEU A 196 -21.18 6.99 -20.23
N ASN A 197 -22.24 7.56 -20.81
CA ASN A 197 -23.61 7.47 -20.29
C ASN A 197 -24.15 6.03 -20.26
N LYS A 198 -23.54 5.10 -21.01
CA LYS A 198 -23.85 3.67 -20.93
C LYS A 198 -23.44 3.05 -19.60
N MET A 199 -22.49 3.65 -18.88
CA MET A 199 -21.91 3.11 -17.65
C MET A 199 -22.16 4.00 -16.42
N HIS A 200 -22.15 5.32 -16.60
CA HIS A 200 -22.22 6.29 -15.51
C HIS A 200 -23.03 7.51 -15.92
N MET A 201 -23.70 8.17 -14.97
CA MET A 201 -24.33 9.46 -15.22
C MET A 201 -23.24 10.52 -15.46
N VAL A 202 -23.20 11.12 -16.64
CA VAL A 202 -22.19 12.13 -16.99
C VAL A 202 -22.83 13.50 -17.15
N ASP A 203 -22.31 14.47 -16.40
CA ASP A 203 -22.69 15.87 -16.51
C ASP A 203 -21.59 16.68 -17.23
N LYS A 204 -21.98 17.76 -17.91
CA LYS A 204 -21.03 18.75 -18.47
C LYS A 204 -20.67 19.78 -17.39
N ASP A 205 -19.42 20.22 -17.34
CA ASP A 205 -19.03 21.35 -16.48
C ASP A 205 -19.53 22.67 -17.08
N GLU A 206 -20.10 23.53 -16.24
CA GLU A 206 -20.66 24.83 -16.68
C GLU A 206 -19.58 25.86 -17.06
N MET A 207 -18.39 25.78 -16.47
CA MET A 207 -17.35 26.82 -16.58
C MET A 207 -16.19 26.42 -17.49
N VAL A 208 -15.89 25.13 -17.56
CA VAL A 208 -14.74 24.62 -18.34
C VAL A 208 -15.28 23.90 -19.58
N PRO A 209 -15.03 24.42 -20.79
CA PRO A 209 -15.40 23.76 -22.03
C PRO A 209 -14.79 22.35 -22.11
N ASP A 210 -15.54 21.43 -22.72
CA ASP A 210 -15.11 20.04 -22.97
C ASP A 210 -14.71 19.27 -21.70
N MET A 211 -15.19 19.72 -20.53
CA MET A 211 -15.00 19.03 -19.26
C MET A 211 -16.28 18.30 -18.86
N LEU A 212 -16.10 17.03 -18.51
CA LEU A 212 -17.15 16.13 -18.04
C LEU A 212 -16.94 15.82 -16.57
N VAL A 213 -18.05 15.68 -15.86
CA VAL A 213 -18.13 15.41 -14.43
C VAL A 213 -18.80 14.06 -14.25
N LEU A 214 -18.08 13.12 -13.63
CA LEU A 214 -18.55 11.78 -13.32
C LEU A 214 -18.74 11.60 -11.81
N PRO A 215 -19.55 10.63 -11.39
CA PRO A 215 -19.77 10.33 -9.99
C PRO A 215 -18.46 10.00 -9.27
N PRO A 216 -18.38 10.25 -7.96
CA PRO A 216 -17.22 9.88 -7.17
C PRO A 216 -16.94 8.38 -7.25
N GLY A 217 -15.66 8.00 -7.34
CA GLY A 217 -15.25 6.60 -7.36
C GLY A 217 -15.24 5.94 -8.74
N THR A 218 -15.70 6.62 -9.80
CA THR A 218 -15.56 6.14 -11.17
C THR A 218 -14.08 6.01 -11.56
N ASP A 219 -13.67 4.78 -11.90
CA ASP A 219 -12.33 4.45 -12.38
C ASP A 219 -12.34 4.26 -13.89
N LEU A 220 -11.62 5.14 -14.59
CA LEU A 220 -11.43 5.10 -16.04
C LEU A 220 -9.97 4.88 -16.42
N HIS A 221 -9.08 4.58 -15.47
CA HIS A 221 -7.63 4.53 -15.75
C HIS A 221 -7.24 3.52 -16.85
N ASN A 222 -7.99 2.42 -16.96
CA ASN A 222 -7.79 1.39 -17.98
C ASN A 222 -8.81 1.47 -19.12
N HIS A 223 -9.66 2.49 -19.14
CA HIS A 223 -10.71 2.63 -20.16
C HIS A 223 -10.09 3.03 -21.50
N PRO A 224 -10.54 2.47 -22.65
CA PRO A 224 -10.01 2.79 -23.98
C PRO A 224 -9.93 4.30 -24.28
N LEU A 225 -10.95 5.06 -23.87
CA LEU A 225 -10.94 6.52 -24.01
C LEU A 225 -9.71 7.19 -23.36
N VAL A 226 -9.29 6.72 -22.18
CA VAL A 226 -8.12 7.26 -21.46
C VAL A 226 -6.82 6.74 -22.09
N THR A 227 -6.73 5.44 -22.38
CA THR A 227 -5.51 4.83 -22.93
C THR A 227 -5.20 5.32 -24.34
N ASP A 228 -6.22 5.57 -25.16
CA ASP A 228 -6.10 6.10 -26.52
C ASP A 228 -5.82 7.62 -26.53
N GLY A 229 -5.83 8.28 -25.37
CA GLY A 229 -5.66 9.73 -25.24
C GLY A 229 -6.82 10.54 -25.84
N LYS A 230 -8.02 9.95 -25.91
CA LYS A 230 -9.26 10.66 -26.30
C LYS A 230 -9.79 11.52 -25.16
N VAL A 231 -9.50 11.16 -23.92
CA VAL A 231 -9.87 11.92 -22.72
C VAL A 231 -8.76 11.91 -21.68
N PHE A 232 -8.72 12.91 -20.80
CA PHE A 232 -7.73 13.06 -19.74
C PHE A 232 -8.39 13.18 -18.37
N LEU A 233 -7.93 12.41 -17.38
CA LEU A 233 -8.38 12.54 -15.99
C LEU A 233 -7.68 13.75 -15.34
N GLN A 234 -8.30 14.92 -15.43
CA GLN A 234 -7.72 16.20 -15.02
C GLN A 234 -8.69 16.98 -14.14
N GLY A 235 -8.20 17.55 -13.04
CA GLY A 235 -9.03 18.34 -12.14
C GLY A 235 -9.53 19.65 -12.78
N ARG A 236 -10.73 20.09 -12.39
CA ARG A 236 -11.36 21.34 -12.86
C ARG A 236 -10.43 22.55 -12.78
N ALA A 237 -9.85 22.77 -11.60
CA ALA A 237 -8.95 23.91 -11.35
C ALA A 237 -7.72 23.90 -12.29
N SER A 238 -7.19 22.74 -12.62
CA SER A 238 -6.06 22.63 -13.55
C SER A 238 -6.45 22.99 -14.99
N CYS A 239 -7.69 22.75 -15.39
CA CYS A 239 -8.18 23.11 -16.73
C CYS A 239 -8.60 24.58 -16.82
N MET A 240 -9.11 25.15 -15.73
CA MET A 240 -9.44 26.58 -15.67
C MET A 240 -8.24 27.47 -16.02
N VAL A 241 -7.01 27.06 -15.71
CA VAL A 241 -5.79 27.81 -16.07
C VAL A 241 -5.68 27.99 -17.59
N ALA A 242 -5.95 26.95 -18.37
CA ALA A 242 -5.89 27.03 -19.83
C ALA A 242 -7.02 27.91 -20.40
N VAL A 243 -8.22 27.81 -19.81
CA VAL A 243 -9.37 28.66 -20.18
C VAL A 243 -9.06 30.13 -19.90
N ALA A 244 -8.55 30.44 -18.71
CA ALA A 244 -8.17 31.79 -18.31
C ALA A 244 -7.03 32.36 -19.16
N LEU A 245 -6.06 31.53 -19.56
CA LEU A 245 -4.96 31.94 -20.44
C LEU A 245 -5.45 32.26 -21.86
N CYS A 246 -6.53 31.63 -22.32
CA CYS A 246 -7.11 31.79 -23.66
C CYS A 246 -6.05 31.81 -24.79
N PRO A 247 -5.19 30.77 -24.90
CA PRO A 247 -4.11 30.78 -25.87
C PRO A 247 -4.66 30.74 -27.30
N LYS A 248 -4.11 31.58 -28.18
CA LYS A 248 -4.46 31.58 -29.61
C LYS A 248 -3.53 30.65 -30.40
N PRO A 249 -4.02 30.02 -31.50
CA PRO A 249 -3.16 29.26 -32.40
C PRO A 249 -1.93 30.08 -32.83
N GLY A 250 -0.75 29.47 -32.77
CA GLY A 250 0.51 30.12 -33.14
C GLY A 250 1.23 30.89 -32.03
N TRP A 251 0.67 30.98 -30.81
CA TRP A 251 1.40 31.51 -29.65
C TRP A 251 2.67 30.69 -29.39
N LYS A 252 3.83 31.31 -29.58
CA LYS A 252 5.13 30.76 -29.19
C LYS A 252 5.48 31.33 -27.81
N GLY A 253 5.66 30.48 -26.81
CA GLY A 253 6.20 30.92 -25.53
C GLY A 253 7.57 31.57 -25.76
N THR A 254 7.79 32.75 -25.19
CA THR A 254 9.12 33.37 -25.16
C THR A 254 10.03 32.42 -24.39
N LYS A 255 10.90 31.68 -25.11
CA LYS A 255 12.05 31.06 -24.47
C LYS A 255 12.84 32.21 -23.86
N GLN A 256 12.90 32.29 -22.53
CA GLN A 256 13.92 33.10 -21.88
C GLN A 256 15.26 32.47 -22.26
N SER A 257 15.85 32.99 -23.33
CA SER A 257 17.25 32.80 -23.68
C SER A 257 18.03 33.57 -22.62
N THR A 258 18.62 32.86 -21.67
CA THR A 258 19.60 33.41 -20.73
C THR A 258 20.77 33.93 -21.55
N LEU A 259 20.77 35.22 -21.88
CA LEU A 259 21.94 35.93 -22.38
C LEU A 259 22.90 36.13 -21.20
N LEU A 260 23.71 35.10 -20.93
CA LEU A 260 24.99 35.27 -20.24
C LEU A 260 26.01 35.63 -21.33
N HIS A 261 26.20 36.92 -21.57
CA HIS A 261 27.44 37.40 -22.19
C HIS A 261 28.45 37.62 -21.06
N SER A 262 29.59 36.93 -21.21
CA SER A 262 30.83 37.15 -20.47
C SER A 262 31.50 38.46 -20.89
#